data_AF-A0A7S3FG50-F1
#
_entry.id   AF-A0A7S3FG50-F1
#
_cell.length_a   1.000
_cell.length_b   1.000
_cell.length_c   1.000
_cell.angle_alpha   90.00
_cell.angle_beta   90.00
_cell.angle_gamma   90.00
#
_symmetry.space_group_name_H-M   'P 1'
#
loop_
_entity.id
_entity.type
_entity.pdbx_description
1 polymer ?
#
loop_
_entity_poly.entity_id
_entity_poly.type
_entity_poly.pdbx_seq_one_letter_code
_entity_poly.pdbx_strand_id
1 'polypeptide(L)'
;MAADVAVGAFRALRTLLLVHGHWSYTRMAQLVLYNFYRNAVFVFVLFLYTPFAGYSTMSCIDQWNLVMYSLAFTSVPTVVVGFTEQDAPREALLSSPSLYAAGIQRRLYSHALFGLSIADAAWQAVAVFWVTTGALSDGGSAGMHDAPTGLSMGELGAAQLAALVIV
;
A
#
# COMPACT_ATOMS: atom_id res chain seq x y z
N MET A 1 -37.13 -5.77 13.60
CA MET A 1 -35.87 -5.21 14.12
C MET A 1 -34.75 -5.40 13.09
N ALA A 2 -34.91 -4.88 11.87
CA ALA A 2 -33.91 -5.05 10.81
C ALA A 2 -33.63 -3.68 10.17
N ALA A 3 -32.74 -2.91 10.79
CA ALA A 3 -32.20 -1.66 10.25
C ALA A 3 -30.70 -1.64 10.56
N ASP A 4 -29.86 -1.33 9.57
CA ASP A 4 -28.39 -1.26 9.74
C ASP A 4 -27.97 -0.14 10.69
N VAL A 5 -28.79 0.92 10.81
CA VAL A 5 -28.59 2.03 11.73
C VAL A 5 -29.92 2.45 12.34
N ALA A 6 -30.02 2.41 13.67
CA ALA A 6 -31.17 2.94 14.41
C ALA A 6 -30.93 4.41 14.78
N VAL A 7 -31.81 5.30 14.31
CA VAL A 7 -31.71 6.74 14.55
C VAL A 7 -32.93 7.23 15.35
N GLY A 8 -32.69 7.94 16.46
CA GLY A 8 -33.76 8.41 17.36
C GLY A 8 -34.61 9.57 16.83
N ALA A 9 -34.12 10.34 15.85
CA ALA A 9 -34.87 11.42 15.20
C ALA A 9 -34.35 11.72 13.79
N PHE A 10 -35.23 12.13 12.87
CA PHE A 10 -34.86 12.40 11.47
C PHE A 10 -33.79 13.50 11.32
N ARG A 11 -33.71 14.46 12.26
CA ARG A 11 -32.66 15.50 12.26
C ARG A 11 -31.25 14.92 12.42
N ALA A 12 -31.08 13.80 13.10
CA ALA A 12 -29.79 13.15 13.28
C ALA A 12 -29.28 12.48 11.98
N LEU A 13 -30.19 12.15 11.05
CA LEU A 13 -29.83 11.57 9.75
C LEU A 13 -28.96 12.52 8.92
N ARG A 14 -29.23 13.84 8.97
CA ARG A 14 -28.44 14.85 8.26
C ARG A 14 -26.96 14.79 8.67
N THR A 15 -26.71 14.76 9.98
CA THR A 15 -25.34 14.72 10.53
C THR A 15 -24.68 13.37 10.32
N LEU A 16 -25.45 12.29 10.41
CA LEU A 16 -24.94 10.93 10.19
C LEU A 16 -24.49 10.75 8.73
N LEU A 17 -25.32 11.18 7.78
CA LEU A 17 -25.06 10.97 6.35
C LEU A 17 -24.01 11.94 5.78
N LEU A 18 -24.09 13.23 6.11
CA LEU A 18 -23.13 14.23 5.59
C LEU A 18 -21.76 14.16 6.25
N VAL A 19 -21.68 13.96 7.57
CA VAL A 19 -20.40 13.96 8.29
C VAL A 19 -19.81 12.55 8.32
N HIS A 20 -20.53 11.60 8.93
CA HIS A 20 -19.98 10.25 9.12
C HIS A 20 -19.94 9.46 7.81
N GLY A 21 -20.93 9.64 6.93
CA GLY A 21 -20.92 9.02 5.61
C GLY A 21 -19.76 9.50 4.75
N HIS A 22 -19.46 10.81 4.73
CA HIS A 22 -18.31 11.34 3.99
C HIS A 22 -16.98 10.82 4.55
N TRP A 23 -16.77 10.92 5.86
CA TRP A 23 -15.55 10.43 6.49
C TRP A 23 -15.35 8.92 6.34
N SER A 24 -16.43 8.13 6.42
CA SER A 24 -16.34 6.68 6.21
C SER A 24 -16.03 6.34 4.75
N TYR A 25 -16.61 7.09 3.80
CA TYR A 25 -16.38 6.88 2.38
C TYR A 25 -14.93 7.21 1.99
N THR A 26 -14.43 8.38 2.39
CA THR A 26 -13.07 8.81 2.01
C THR A 26 -12.01 7.91 2.63
N ARG A 27 -12.13 7.59 3.92
CA ARG A 27 -11.21 6.66 4.59
C ARG A 27 -11.24 5.29 3.92
N MET A 28 -12.42 4.72 3.65
CA MET A 28 -12.50 3.42 2.98
C MET A 28 -11.89 3.45 1.56
N ALA A 29 -12.11 4.53 0.81
CA ALA A 29 -11.56 4.67 -0.54
C ALA A 29 -10.03 4.76 -0.52
N GLN A 30 -9.45 5.60 0.35
CA GLN A 30 -8.00 5.73 0.54
C GLN A 30 -7.38 4.41 1.02
N LEU A 31 -8.02 3.74 1.99
CA LEU A 31 -7.59 2.44 2.50
C LEU A 31 -7.50 1.38 1.41
N VAL A 32 -8.56 1.24 0.61
CA VAL A 32 -8.61 0.25 -0.46
C VAL A 32 -7.55 0.56 -1.52
N LEU A 33 -7.42 1.82 -1.94
CA LEU A 33 -6.44 2.21 -2.96
C LEU A 33 -4.99 1.99 -2.49
N TYR A 34 -4.70 2.37 -1.24
CA TYR A 34 -3.38 2.18 -0.64
C TYR A 34 -3.04 0.70 -0.45
N ASN A 35 -4.02 -0.11 -0.05
CA ASN A 35 -3.84 -1.55 0.08
C ASN A 35 -3.55 -2.22 -1.27
N PHE A 36 -4.28 -1.85 -2.32
CA PHE A 36 -4.00 -2.34 -3.68
C PHE A 36 -2.62 -1.91 -4.17
N TYR A 37 -2.24 -0.65 -3.94
CA TYR A 37 -0.93 -0.13 -4.33
C TYR A 37 0.21 -0.93 -3.68
N ARG A 38 0.22 -1.05 -2.34
CA ARG A 38 1.29 -1.77 -1.62
C ARG A 38 1.36 -3.25 -1.99
N ASN A 39 0.21 -3.91 -2.11
CA ASN A 39 0.17 -5.31 -2.54
C ASN A 39 0.66 -5.47 -3.99
N ALA A 40 0.33 -4.53 -4.88
CA ALA A 40 0.79 -4.58 -6.27
C ALA A 40 2.32 -4.44 -6.36
N VAL A 41 2.94 -3.47 -5.67
CA VAL A 41 4.41 -3.33 -5.62
C VAL A 41 5.08 -4.65 -5.21
N PHE A 42 4.58 -5.27 -4.15
CA PHE A 42 5.10 -6.54 -3.64
C PHE A 42 5.00 -7.68 -4.67
N VAL A 43 3.84 -7.83 -5.31
CA VAL A 43 3.63 -8.84 -6.36
C VAL A 43 4.51 -8.57 -7.59
N PHE A 44 4.67 -7.30 -7.99
CA PHE A 44 5.54 -6.94 -9.11
C PHE A 44 7.02 -7.24 -8.85
N VAL A 45 7.51 -7.07 -7.63
CA VAL A 45 8.89 -7.43 -7.28
C VAL A 45 9.11 -8.94 -7.34
N LEU A 46 8.17 -9.75 -6.82
CA LEU A 46 8.21 -11.21 -6.97
C LEU A 46 8.15 -11.63 -8.45
N PHE A 47 7.32 -10.95 -9.24
CA PHE A 47 7.23 -11.19 -10.68
C PHE A 47 8.54 -10.89 -11.40
N LEU A 48 9.20 -9.77 -11.08
CA LEU A 48 10.52 -9.41 -11.62
C LEU A 48 11.61 -10.40 -11.23
N TYR A 49 11.52 -11.03 -10.05
CA TYR A 49 12.47 -12.04 -9.59
C TYR A 49 12.32 -13.41 -10.30
N THR A 50 11.09 -13.76 -10.69
CA THR A 50 10.74 -15.05 -11.31
C THR A 50 11.60 -15.43 -12.53
N PRO A 51 11.89 -14.54 -13.51
CA PRO A 51 12.77 -14.89 -14.63
C PRO A 51 14.23 -15.12 -14.22
N PHE A 52 14.75 -14.44 -13.19
CA PHE A 52 16.12 -14.66 -12.69
C PHE A 52 16.27 -15.98 -11.95
N ALA A 53 15.19 -16.46 -11.33
CA ALA A 53 15.13 -17.76 -10.67
C ALA A 53 14.83 -18.93 -11.64
N GLY A 54 14.86 -18.72 -12.96
CA GLY A 54 14.58 -19.76 -13.96
C GLY A 54 13.13 -20.23 -13.97
N TYR A 55 12.17 -19.33 -13.65
CA TYR A 55 10.75 -19.62 -13.47
C TYR A 55 10.41 -20.51 -12.26
N SER A 56 11.37 -20.72 -11.35
CA SER A 56 11.08 -21.38 -10.08
C SER A 56 10.30 -20.44 -9.16
N THR A 57 9.12 -20.86 -8.68
CA THR A 57 8.31 -20.14 -7.67
C THR A 57 8.95 -20.15 -6.28
N MET A 58 10.19 -20.64 -6.15
CA MET A 58 10.96 -20.52 -4.92
C MET A 58 11.36 -19.06 -4.70
N SER A 59 10.59 -18.38 -3.85
CA SER A 59 10.95 -17.07 -3.33
C SER A 59 12.27 -17.18 -2.58
N CYS A 60 13.26 -16.34 -2.89
CA CYS A 60 14.50 -16.30 -2.10
C CYS A 60 14.30 -15.59 -0.75
N ILE A 61 13.10 -15.05 -0.53
CA ILE A 61 12.62 -14.54 0.73
C ILE A 61 12.06 -15.71 1.54
N ASP A 62 12.58 -15.88 2.75
CA ASP A 62 12.09 -16.88 3.70
C ASP A 62 10.57 -16.77 3.89
N GLN A 63 9.87 -17.90 3.94
CA GLN A 63 8.41 -17.95 3.95
C GLN A 63 7.84 -17.23 5.18
N TRP A 64 8.54 -17.30 6.32
CA TRP A 64 8.15 -16.58 7.52
C TRP A 64 8.29 -15.07 7.34
N ASN A 65 9.36 -14.60 6.70
CA ASN A 65 9.57 -13.18 6.38
C ASN A 65 8.51 -12.65 5.40
N LEU A 66 8.07 -13.47 4.45
CA LEU A 66 7.00 -13.12 3.52
C LEU A 66 5.67 -12.90 4.26
N VAL A 67 5.33 -13.81 5.17
CA VAL A 67 4.12 -13.71 5.99
C VAL A 67 4.20 -12.52 6.94
N MET A 68 5.33 -12.33 7.62
CA MET A 68 5.55 -11.17 8.49
C MET A 68 5.51 -9.85 7.73
N TYR A 69 6.03 -9.82 6.50
CA TYR A 69 5.96 -8.64 5.64
C TYR A 69 4.51 -8.28 5.32
N SER A 70 3.76 -9.27 4.83
CA SER A 70 2.36 -9.13 4.47
C SER A 70 1.48 -8.77 5.67
N LEU A 71 1.79 -9.29 6.85
CA LEU A 71 0.99 -9.10 8.05
C LEU A 71 1.35 -7.77 8.74
N ALA A 72 2.62 -7.50 9.01
CA ALA A 72 3.03 -6.31 9.75
C ALA A 72 3.04 -5.06 8.87
N PHE A 73 3.67 -5.12 7.70
CA PHE A 73 3.88 -3.93 6.87
C PHE A 73 2.70 -3.59 5.96
N THR A 74 1.78 -4.53 5.70
CA THR A 74 0.53 -4.19 4.98
C THR A 74 -0.57 -3.77 5.95
N SER A 75 -0.72 -4.44 7.12
CA SER A 75 -1.83 -4.13 8.02
C SER A 75 -1.59 -2.86 8.86
N VAL A 76 -0.37 -2.64 9.37
CA VAL A 76 -0.09 -1.51 10.27
C VAL A 76 -0.29 -0.16 9.56
N PRO A 77 0.26 0.09 8.36
CA PRO A 77 0.02 1.34 7.64
C PRO A 77 -1.43 1.51 7.22
N THR A 78 -2.09 0.42 6.81
CA THR A 78 -3.54 0.44 6.49
C THR A 78 -4.34 0.88 7.72
N VAL A 79 -4.03 0.35 8.90
CA VAL A 79 -4.71 0.74 10.15
C VAL A 79 -4.40 2.20 10.51
N VAL A 80 -3.14 2.63 10.42
CA VAL A 80 -2.72 4.00 10.75
C VAL A 80 -3.39 5.02 9.82
N VAL A 81 -3.32 4.84 8.50
CA VAL A 81 -3.98 5.72 7.52
C VAL A 81 -5.50 5.73 7.76
N GLY A 82 -6.09 4.59 8.14
CA GLY A 82 -7.52 4.50 8.45
C GLY A 82 -7.97 5.31 9.68
N PHE A 83 -7.07 5.52 10.65
CA PHE A 83 -7.37 6.29 11.86
C PHE A 83 -6.94 7.74 11.78
N THR A 84 -5.86 8.05 11.08
CA THR A 84 -5.24 9.39 11.07
C THR A 84 -5.82 10.32 10.01
N GLU A 85 -6.40 9.79 8.92
CA GLU A 85 -6.95 10.63 7.85
C GLU A 85 -8.31 11.26 8.24
N GLN A 86 -8.28 12.58 8.46
CA GLN A 86 -9.46 13.45 8.54
C GLN A 86 -9.36 14.51 7.44
N ASP A 87 -9.95 14.26 6.27
CA ASP A 87 -9.82 15.18 5.12
C ASP A 87 -10.50 16.54 5.32
N ALA A 88 -11.51 16.65 6.20
CA ALA A 88 -12.23 17.91 6.43
C ALA A 88 -12.86 18.02 7.82
N PRO A 89 -12.79 19.22 8.46
CA PRO A 89 -13.44 19.48 9.73
C PRO A 89 -14.96 19.46 9.61
N ARG A 90 -15.63 19.09 10.71
CA ARG A 90 -17.08 18.89 10.77
C ARG A 90 -17.87 20.14 10.38
N GLU A 91 -17.38 21.33 10.74
CA GLU A 91 -18.05 22.59 10.42
C GLU A 91 -18.10 22.84 8.91
N ALA A 92 -17.02 22.53 8.17
CA ALA A 92 -16.93 22.74 6.73
C ALA A 92 -17.86 21.80 5.93
N LEU A 93 -18.02 20.56 6.39
CA LEU A 93 -18.94 19.58 5.76
C LEU A 93 -20.41 19.94 5.99
N LEU A 94 -20.73 20.61 7.11
CA LEU A 94 -22.09 21.05 7.41
C LEU A 94 -22.45 22.38 6.73
N SER A 95 -21.46 23.26 6.49
CA SER A 95 -21.65 24.55 5.80
C SER A 95 -21.80 24.41 4.28
N SER A 96 -21.16 23.42 3.67
CA SER A 96 -21.16 23.23 2.21
C SER A 96 -21.58 21.81 1.82
N PRO A 97 -22.90 21.53 1.69
CA PRO A 97 -23.39 20.21 1.29
C PRO A 97 -22.99 19.81 -0.14
N SER A 98 -22.51 20.74 -0.97
CA SER A 98 -21.97 20.45 -2.30
C SER A 98 -20.70 19.60 -2.27
N LEU A 99 -19.91 19.62 -1.18
CA LEU A 99 -18.75 18.72 -1.00
C LEU A 99 -19.16 17.24 -0.95
N TYR A 100 -20.37 16.95 -0.49
CA TYR A 100 -20.89 15.59 -0.49
C TYR A 100 -21.14 15.07 -1.91
N ALA A 101 -21.55 15.94 -2.85
CA ALA A 101 -21.75 15.58 -4.25
C ALA A 101 -20.45 15.15 -4.95
N ALA A 102 -19.30 15.71 -4.55
CA ALA A 102 -18.00 15.30 -5.06
C ALA A 102 -17.64 13.86 -4.66
N GLY A 103 -18.07 13.41 -3.47
CA GLY A 103 -17.95 12.02 -3.02
C GLY A 103 -18.84 11.06 -3.83
N ILE A 104 -20.08 11.47 -4.14
CA ILE A 104 -21.02 10.69 -4.96
C ILE A 104 -20.49 10.49 -6.39
N GLN A 105 -19.80 11.48 -6.95
CA GLN A 105 -19.22 11.43 -8.29
C GLN A 105 -18.02 10.47 -8.42
N ARG A 106 -17.68 9.69 -7.36
CA ARG A 106 -16.57 8.72 -7.32
C ARG A 106 -15.22 9.32 -7.74
N ARG A 107 -15.07 10.64 -7.63
CA ARG A 107 -13.89 11.33 -8.18
C ARG A 107 -12.62 11.05 -7.37
N LEU A 108 -12.77 10.61 -6.11
CA LEU A 108 -11.67 10.11 -5.28
C LEU A 108 -11.20 8.70 -5.70
N TYR A 109 -12.05 7.90 -6.36
CA TYR A 109 -11.72 6.54 -6.80
C TYR A 109 -12.05 6.40 -8.29
N SER A 110 -11.16 6.91 -9.14
CA SER A 110 -11.23 6.67 -10.57
C SER A 110 -10.43 5.42 -10.94
N HIS A 111 -10.97 4.58 -11.82
CA HIS A 111 -10.23 3.45 -12.40
C HIS A 111 -8.93 3.89 -13.09
N ALA A 112 -8.86 5.14 -13.56
CA ALA A 112 -7.63 5.72 -14.11
C ALA A 112 -6.57 5.99 -13.03
N LEU A 113 -6.97 6.48 -11.85
CA LEU A 113 -6.07 6.66 -10.70
C LEU A 113 -5.54 5.31 -10.23
N PHE A 114 -6.40 4.28 -10.22
CA PHE A 114 -5.99 2.90 -9.96
C PHE A 114 -4.96 2.41 -11.00
N GLY A 115 -5.22 2.59 -12.29
CA GLY A 115 -4.27 2.22 -13.35
C GLY A 115 -2.93 2.96 -13.25
N LEU A 116 -2.96 4.27 -12.95
CA LEU A 116 -1.75 5.06 -12.71
C LEU A 116 -1.00 4.58 -11.48
N SER A 117 -1.70 4.23 -10.39
CA SER A 117 -1.07 3.68 -9.18
C SER A 117 -0.41 2.33 -9.44
N ILE A 118 -0.98 1.49 -10.31
CA ILE A 118 -0.35 0.23 -10.76
C ILE A 118 0.88 0.50 -11.61
N ALA A 119 0.82 1.47 -12.52
CA ALA A 119 1.96 1.84 -13.35
C ALA A 119 3.12 2.41 -12.52
N ASP A 120 2.81 3.26 -11.54
CA ASP A 120 3.78 3.80 -10.59
C ASP A 120 4.38 2.68 -9.71
N ALA A 121 3.55 1.75 -9.22
CA ALA A 121 4.01 0.58 -8.48
C ALA A 121 4.97 -0.30 -9.30
N ALA A 122 4.66 -0.53 -10.57
CA ALA A 122 5.53 -1.27 -11.48
C ALA A 122 6.86 -0.54 -11.72
N TRP A 123 6.82 0.78 -11.91
CA TRP A 123 8.02 1.62 -12.05
C TRP A 123 8.91 1.55 -10.81
N GLN A 124 8.32 1.67 -9.62
CA GLN A 124 9.06 1.59 -8.36
C GLN A 124 9.65 0.20 -8.11
N ALA A 125 8.90 -0.87 -8.42
CA ALA A 125 9.40 -2.23 -8.33
C ALA A 125 10.63 -2.45 -9.22
N VAL A 126 10.61 -1.92 -10.45
CA VAL A 126 11.74 -1.95 -11.37
C VAL A 126 12.92 -1.14 -10.79
N ALA A 127 12.68 0.09 -10.30
CA ALA A 127 13.73 0.92 -9.72
C ALA A 127 14.41 0.25 -8.52
N VAL A 128 13.63 -0.32 -7.58
CA VAL A 128 14.16 -1.05 -6.42
C VAL A 128 15.01 -2.24 -6.85
N PHE A 129 14.58 -2.99 -7.88
CA PHE A 129 15.33 -4.13 -8.40
C PHE A 129 16.69 -3.71 -8.98
N TRP A 130 16.72 -2.67 -9.82
CA TRP A 130 17.97 -2.18 -10.44
C TRP A 130 18.90 -1.51 -9.42
N VAL A 131 18.37 -0.72 -8.48
CA VAL A 131 19.17 -0.09 -7.42
C VAL A 131 19.80 -1.14 -6.52
N THR A 132 19.06 -2.18 -6.14
CA THR A 132 19.59 -3.24 -5.27
C THR A 132 20.69 -4.04 -5.97
N THR A 133 20.48 -4.41 -7.23
CA THR A 133 21.50 -5.15 -8.01
C THR A 133 22.75 -4.31 -8.29
N GLY A 134 22.59 -3.02 -8.61
CA GLY A 134 23.71 -2.09 -8.79
C GLY A 134 24.49 -1.78 -7.51
N ALA A 135 23.79 -1.59 -6.38
CA ALA A 135 24.43 -1.35 -5.09
C ALA A 135 25.23 -2.57 -4.61
N LEU A 136 24.76 -3.79 -4.88
CA LEU A 136 25.52 -5.00 -4.59
C LEU A 136 26.73 -5.18 -5.52
N SER A 137 26.65 -4.76 -6.80
CA SER A 137 27.82 -4.81 -7.70
C SER A 137 28.91 -3.80 -7.31
N ASP A 138 28.52 -2.61 -6.84
CA ASP A 138 29.47 -1.60 -6.37
C ASP A 138 30.00 -1.92 -4.96
N GLY A 139 29.16 -2.47 -4.08
CA GLY A 139 29.55 -2.94 -2.74
C GLY A 139 30.57 -4.09 -2.76
N GLY A 140 30.63 -4.87 -3.85
CA GLY A 140 31.68 -5.86 -4.09
C GLY A 140 33.10 -5.29 -4.23
N SER A 141 33.24 -3.97 -4.40
CA SER A 141 34.54 -3.29 -4.49
C SER A 141 34.99 -2.59 -3.19
N ALA A 142 34.11 -2.46 -2.19
CA ALA A 142 34.41 -1.83 -0.90
C ALA A 142 34.65 -2.81 0.27
N GLY A 143 34.47 -4.12 0.06
CA GLY A 143 34.58 -5.17 1.08
C GLY A 143 35.68 -6.21 0.82
N MET A 144 36.88 -5.79 0.41
CA MET A 144 38.02 -6.68 0.07
C MET A 144 38.71 -7.32 1.30
N HIS A 145 38.11 -7.38 2.49
CA HIS A 145 38.76 -8.08 3.61
C HIS A 145 37.92 -9.05 4.44
N ASP A 146 36.61 -9.15 4.23
CA ASP A 146 35.79 -10.17 4.91
C ASP A 146 34.71 -10.70 3.96
N ALA A 147 35.12 -11.54 3.01
CA ALA A 147 34.19 -12.40 2.29
C ALA A 147 34.26 -13.81 2.88
N PRO A 148 33.15 -14.42 3.28
CA PRO A 148 32.82 -15.73 2.80
C PRO A 148 32.09 -15.54 1.47
N THR A 149 32.81 -15.88 0.40
CA THR A 149 32.29 -16.21 -0.92
C THR A 149 31.02 -17.07 -0.80
N GLY A 150 29.88 -16.44 -1.03
CA GLY A 150 28.56 -17.07 -0.98
C GLY A 150 27.50 -16.08 -0.49
N LEU A 151 27.25 -15.01 -1.25
CA LEU A 151 26.02 -14.23 -1.09
C LEU A 151 24.86 -15.20 -1.27
N SER A 152 24.33 -15.71 -0.16
CA SER A 152 23.22 -16.65 -0.22
C SER A 152 22.06 -15.94 -0.89
N MET A 153 21.31 -16.66 -1.72
CA MET A 153 20.06 -16.14 -2.31
C MET A 153 19.17 -15.43 -1.26
N GLY A 154 19.27 -15.83 0.02
CA GLY A 154 18.58 -15.21 1.15
C GLY A 154 19.01 -13.78 1.51
N GLU A 155 20.28 -13.39 1.34
CA GLU A 155 20.75 -12.03 1.65
C GLU A 155 20.25 -11.01 0.62
N LEU A 156 20.22 -11.39 -0.66
CA LEU A 156 19.57 -10.63 -1.72
C LEU A 156 18.06 -10.46 -1.46
N GLY A 157 17.39 -11.52 -1.01
CA GLY A 157 15.97 -11.47 -0.62
C GLY A 157 15.70 -10.54 0.56
N ALA A 158 16.59 -10.56 1.58
CA ALA A 158 16.49 -9.67 2.73
C ALA A 158 16.73 -8.20 2.37
N ALA A 159 17.71 -7.91 1.51
CA ALA A 159 17.97 -6.55 1.02
C ALA A 159 16.80 -6.00 0.18
N GLN A 160 16.19 -6.83 -0.67
CA GLN A 160 15.01 -6.45 -1.45
C GLN A 160 13.79 -6.21 -0.56
N LEU A 161 13.57 -7.04 0.47
CA LEU A 161 12.53 -6.79 1.46
C LEU A 161 12.75 -5.48 2.22
N ALA A 162 13.97 -5.20 2.66
CA ALA A 162 14.31 -3.97 3.37
C ALA A 162 14.07 -2.74 2.49
N ALA A 163 14.42 -2.81 1.19
CA ALA A 163 14.11 -1.75 0.24
C ALA A 163 12.60 -1.60 0.00
N LEU A 164 11.83 -2.70 0.03
CA LEU A 164 10.37 -2.66 -0.09
C LEU A 164 9.68 -2.04 1.13
N VAL A 165 10.25 -2.19 2.34
CA VAL A 165 9.76 -1.54 3.56
C VAL A 165 9.81 0.00 3.44
N ILE A 166 10.79 0.54 2.71
CA ILE A 166 11.03 1.98 2.59
C ILE A 166 10.05 2.63 1.59
N VAL A 167 9.43 1.83 0.71
CA VAL A 167 8.43 2.24 -0.30
C VAL A 167 7.01 2.03 0.24
#